data_AF-A0A4Q1K159-F1
#
_entry.id   AF-A0A4Q1K159-F1
#
_cell.length_a   1.000
_cell.length_b   1.000
_cell.length_c   1.000
_cell.angle_alpha   90.00
_cell.angle_beta   90.00
_cell.angle_gamma   90.00
#
_symmetry.space_group_name_H-M   'P 1'
#
loop_
_entity.id
_entity.type
_entity.pdbx_description
1 polymer ?
#
loop_
_entity_poly.entity_id
_entity_poly.type
_entity_poly.pdbx_seq_one_letter_code
_entity_poly.pdbx_strand_id
1 'polypeptide(L)'
;MSHLRLIISVAFYIFISCKQNEESYSKSYLIKDRGFSFFDSYISKYDVRLKKVINDDYSIFIYQSDYIDTLKIENQKLYYRNKLLKIIDSKNVKYKDSIILINKCFFENKVGRGYEMNLFINRDKGLLFTESLDYGLMTEYDIEKYHEIHKKIALRQLGFKDGKYELQFAKMNYPELNNK
;
A
#
# COMPACT_ATOMS: atom_id res chain seq x y z
N MET A 1 44.82 -32.94 17.55
CA MET A 1 44.25 -31.59 17.76
C MET A 1 43.28 -31.21 16.62
N SER A 2 42.19 -31.96 16.41
CA SER A 2 41.29 -31.74 15.25
C SER A 2 39.82 -31.53 15.62
N HIS A 3 39.36 -31.98 16.80
CA HIS A 3 37.95 -31.88 17.17
C HIS A 3 37.54 -30.53 17.78
N LEU A 4 38.46 -29.82 18.44
CA LEU A 4 38.18 -28.52 19.07
C LEU A 4 37.92 -27.41 18.03
N ARG A 5 38.63 -27.44 16.88
CA ARG A 5 38.42 -26.46 15.80
C ARG A 5 37.09 -26.66 15.09
N LEU A 6 36.64 -27.91 14.92
CA LEU A 6 35.36 -28.23 14.29
C LEU A 6 34.18 -27.75 15.15
N ILE A 7 34.26 -27.94 16.47
CA ILE A 7 33.22 -27.51 17.41
C ILE A 7 33.11 -25.99 17.46
N ILE A 8 34.24 -25.26 17.42
CA ILE A 8 34.24 -23.80 17.39
C ILE A 8 33.68 -23.28 16.06
N SER A 9 34.03 -23.88 14.92
CA SER A 9 33.50 -23.46 13.61
C SER A 9 31.99 -23.73 13.45
N VAL A 10 31.49 -24.84 14.01
CA VAL A 10 30.04 -25.15 14.02
C VAL A 10 29.30 -24.20 14.96
N ALA A 11 29.86 -23.92 16.15
CA ALA A 11 29.28 -22.94 17.07
C ALA A 11 29.25 -21.52 16.47
N PHE A 12 30.29 -21.11 15.74
CA PHE A 12 30.33 -19.80 15.06
C PHE A 12 29.30 -19.73 13.92
N TYR A 13 29.10 -20.80 13.16
CA TYR A 13 28.04 -20.87 12.13
C TYR A 13 26.62 -20.86 12.72
N ILE A 14 26.40 -21.52 13.87
CA ILE A 14 25.10 -21.51 14.56
C ILE A 14 24.81 -20.13 15.16
N PHE A 15 25.84 -19.39 15.62
CA PHE A 15 25.67 -18.00 16.10
C PHE A 15 25.47 -16.98 14.96
N ILE A 16 26.03 -17.21 13.77
CA ILE A 16 25.77 -16.35 12.60
C ILE A 16 24.38 -16.66 12.00
N SER A 17 23.87 -17.89 12.14
CA SER A 17 22.60 -18.31 11.54
C SER A 17 21.36 -18.09 12.43
N CYS A 18 21.48 -17.47 13.62
CA CYS A 18 20.36 -17.23 14.54
C CYS A 18 20.06 -15.75 14.81
N LYS A 19 20.19 -14.90 13.79
CA LYS A 19 19.67 -13.54 13.86
C LYS A 19 19.04 -13.11 12.54
N GLN A 20 17.93 -13.76 12.18
CA GLN A 20 16.92 -13.05 11.38
C GLN A 20 16.35 -11.98 12.30
N ASN A 21 16.78 -10.72 12.12
CA ASN A 21 16.22 -9.57 12.83
C ASN A 21 14.82 -9.32 12.27
N GLU A 22 13.84 -10.08 12.73
CA GLU A 22 12.45 -9.76 12.45
C GLU A 22 12.05 -8.54 13.28
N GLU A 23 12.14 -7.36 12.67
CA GLU A 23 11.64 -6.14 13.28
C GLU A 23 10.14 -6.05 13.06
N SER A 24 9.38 -6.01 14.15
CA SER A 24 7.93 -5.79 14.11
C SER A 24 7.56 -4.52 14.83
N TYR A 25 6.87 -3.64 14.11
CA TYR A 25 6.27 -2.43 14.66
C TYR A 25 4.76 -2.53 14.51
N SER A 26 4.04 -2.37 15.62
CA SER A 26 2.58 -2.27 15.63
C SER A 26 2.20 -0.86 16.02
N LYS A 27 1.37 -0.21 15.21
CA LYS A 27 0.81 1.10 15.50
C LYS A 27 -0.65 1.10 15.05
N SER A 28 -1.55 1.51 15.93
CA SER A 28 -2.95 1.71 15.57
C SER A 28 -3.06 2.94 14.68
N TYR A 29 -3.71 2.80 13.53
CA TYR A 29 -4.08 3.92 12.68
C TYR A 29 -5.58 3.93 12.48
N LEU A 30 -6.15 5.11 12.35
CA LEU A 30 -7.54 5.25 11.92
C LEU A 30 -7.54 5.28 10.40
N ILE A 31 -8.16 4.28 9.77
CA ILE A 31 -8.34 4.28 8.31
C ILE A 31 -9.71 4.87 7.99
N LYS A 32 -9.76 5.64 6.90
CA LYS A 32 -10.97 6.31 6.47
C LYS A 32 -11.34 5.80 5.10
N ASP A 33 -12.42 5.05 5.03
CA ASP A 33 -12.99 4.66 3.77
C ASP A 33 -13.88 5.77 3.26
N ARG A 34 -13.44 6.38 2.18
CA ARG A 34 -14.28 7.30 1.44
C ARG A 34 -14.88 6.51 0.30
N GLY A 35 -15.99 5.86 0.57
CA GLY A 35 -16.63 5.10 -0.48
C GLY A 35 -17.48 5.98 -1.39
N PHE A 36 -17.34 5.77 -2.69
CA PHE A 36 -18.15 6.44 -3.68
C PHE A 36 -18.80 5.39 -4.53
N SER A 37 -20.13 5.49 -4.63
CA SER A 37 -20.88 4.88 -5.70
C SER A 37 -21.32 6.01 -6.64
N PHE A 38 -21.64 5.68 -7.89
CA PHE A 38 -22.15 6.65 -8.87
C PHE A 38 -23.40 7.44 -8.39
N PHE A 39 -24.06 6.99 -7.33
CA PHE A 39 -25.33 7.53 -6.85
C PHE A 39 -25.21 8.22 -5.48
N ASP A 40 -24.25 7.80 -4.64
CA ASP A 40 -24.07 8.33 -3.28
C ASP A 40 -22.58 8.39 -2.91
N SER A 41 -22.20 9.49 -2.25
CA SER A 41 -20.94 9.60 -1.51
C SER A 41 -21.17 9.16 -0.06
N TYR A 42 -20.36 8.24 0.44
CA TYR A 42 -20.34 7.92 1.87
C TYR A 42 -18.92 8.04 2.43
N ILE A 43 -18.86 8.50 3.68
CA ILE A 43 -17.62 8.46 4.44
C ILE A 43 -17.85 7.45 5.55
N SER A 44 -17.27 6.27 5.41
CA SER A 44 -17.15 5.32 6.51
C SER A 44 -15.79 5.49 7.18
N LYS A 45 -15.77 5.36 8.50
CA LYS A 45 -14.53 5.36 9.26
C LYS A 45 -14.51 4.06 10.03
N TYR A 46 -13.42 3.31 9.93
CA TYR A 46 -13.24 2.12 10.72
C TYR A 46 -11.79 2.01 11.14
N ASP A 47 -11.59 1.41 12.31
CA ASP A 47 -10.27 1.23 12.86
C ASP A 47 -9.57 0.10 12.12
N VAL A 48 -8.32 0.35 11.72
CA VAL A 48 -7.46 -0.68 11.13
C VAL A 48 -6.15 -0.70 11.88
N ARG A 49 -5.85 -1.85 12.45
CA ARG A 49 -4.53 -2.06 13.04
C ARG A 49 -3.55 -2.38 11.93
N LEU A 50 -2.51 -1.57 11.81
CA LEU A 50 -1.40 -1.82 10.91
C LEU A 50 -0.24 -2.44 11.68
N LYS A 51 0.18 -3.62 11.24
CA LYS A 51 1.44 -4.22 11.66
C LYS A 51 2.39 -4.24 10.48
N LYS A 52 3.61 -3.72 10.66
CA LYS A 52 4.70 -3.88 9.70
C LYS A 52 5.67 -4.92 10.24
N VAL A 53 5.99 -5.90 9.40
CA VAL A 53 7.00 -6.93 9.65
C VAL A 53 8.10 -6.73 8.61
N ILE A 54 9.35 -6.65 9.06
CA ILE A 54 10.50 -6.45 8.19
C ILE A 54 11.46 -7.61 8.42
N ASN A 55 11.92 -8.19 7.32
CA ASN A 55 12.97 -9.17 7.22
C ASN A 55 13.97 -8.68 6.16
N ASP A 56 15.17 -9.27 6.10
CA ASP A 56 16.20 -8.92 5.12
C ASP A 56 15.68 -9.10 3.67
N ASP A 57 14.84 -10.10 3.43
CA ASP A 57 14.34 -10.43 2.08
C ASP A 57 12.99 -9.78 1.73
N TYR A 58 12.22 -9.36 2.73
CA TYR A 58 10.85 -8.87 2.51
C TYR A 58 10.34 -7.91 3.58
N SER A 59 9.32 -7.14 3.22
CA SER A 59 8.47 -6.45 4.19
C SER A 59 7.01 -6.84 3.99
N ILE A 60 6.26 -6.95 5.08
CA ILE A 60 4.83 -7.25 5.07
C ILE A 60 4.10 -6.19 5.89
N PHE A 61 3.10 -5.58 5.26
CA PHE A 61 2.11 -4.74 5.92
C PHE A 61 0.84 -5.57 6.11
N ILE A 62 0.36 -5.66 7.34
CA ILE A 62 -0.84 -6.39 7.73
C ILE A 62 -1.87 -5.35 8.19
N TYR A 63 -2.98 -5.26 7.46
CA TYR A 63 -4.10 -4.36 7.73
C TYR A 63 -5.22 -5.19 8.34
N GLN A 64 -5.49 -4.98 9.63
CA GLN A 64 -6.49 -5.76 10.37
C GLN A 64 -7.69 -4.89 10.76
N SER A 65 -8.83 -5.17 10.14
CA SER A 65 -10.18 -4.67 10.44
C SER A 65 -11.09 -5.86 10.82
N ASP A 66 -12.34 -5.88 10.33
CA ASP A 66 -13.19 -7.07 10.30
C ASP A 66 -12.62 -8.22 9.44
N TYR A 67 -11.65 -7.89 8.57
CA TYR A 67 -10.86 -8.83 7.77
C TYR A 67 -9.37 -8.52 7.88
N ILE A 68 -8.54 -9.46 7.40
CA ILE A 68 -7.08 -9.29 7.38
C ILE A 68 -6.61 -9.21 5.94
N ASP A 69 -6.05 -8.06 5.59
CA ASP A 69 -5.38 -7.84 4.31
C ASP A 69 -3.87 -7.77 4.49
N THR A 70 -3.15 -8.24 3.49
CA THR A 70 -1.69 -8.24 3.48
C THR A 70 -1.14 -7.59 2.22
N LEU A 71 -0.13 -6.74 2.38
CA LEU A 71 0.73 -6.27 1.31
C LEU A 71 2.14 -6.77 1.60
N LYS A 72 2.66 -7.70 0.79
CA LYS A 72 4.04 -8.19 0.86
C LYS A 72 4.89 -7.56 -0.25
N ILE A 73 6.09 -7.16 0.11
CA ILE A 73 7.11 -6.61 -0.80
C ILE A 73 8.33 -7.51 -0.68
N GLU A 74 8.71 -8.17 -1.78
CA GLU A 74 9.79 -9.16 -1.80
C GLU A 74 10.53 -9.07 -3.12
N ASN A 75 11.85 -8.83 -3.10
CA ASN A 75 12.69 -8.80 -4.31
C ASN A 75 12.08 -7.98 -5.45
N GLN A 76 11.55 -6.80 -5.12
CA GLN A 76 10.83 -5.87 -6.00
C GLN A 76 9.41 -6.25 -6.45
N LYS A 77 8.94 -7.45 -6.12
CA LYS A 77 7.56 -7.85 -6.38
C LYS A 77 6.64 -7.34 -5.29
N LEU A 78 5.42 -7.00 -5.69
CA LEU A 78 4.36 -6.56 -4.80
C LEU A 78 3.25 -7.60 -4.81
N TYR A 79 2.84 -8.06 -3.64
CA TYR A 79 1.74 -9.00 -3.48
C TYR A 79 0.69 -8.39 -2.58
N TYR A 80 -0.56 -8.38 -3.00
CA TYR A 80 -1.68 -7.99 -2.16
C TYR A 80 -2.66 -9.13 -2.01
N ARG A 81 -3.04 -9.48 -0.77
CA ARG A 81 -3.83 -10.68 -0.44
C ARG A 81 -3.26 -11.94 -1.10
N ASN A 82 -1.94 -12.12 -1.01
CA ASN A 82 -1.17 -13.22 -1.62
C ASN A 82 -1.22 -13.32 -3.15
N LYS A 83 -1.71 -12.30 -3.85
CA LYS A 83 -1.74 -12.25 -5.33
C LYS A 83 -0.71 -11.26 -5.85
N LEU A 84 0.01 -11.65 -6.89
CA LEU A 84 1.01 -10.80 -7.53
C LEU A 84 0.35 -9.60 -8.21
N LEU A 85 0.92 -8.42 -7.97
CA LEU A 85 0.54 -7.17 -8.61
C LEU A 85 1.50 -6.83 -9.75
N LYS A 86 0.95 -6.27 -10.81
CA LYS A 86 1.69 -5.66 -11.91
C LYS A 86 1.68 -4.15 -11.75
N ILE A 87 2.88 -3.55 -11.80
CA ILE A 87 3.06 -2.10 -11.78
C ILE A 87 2.76 -1.54 -13.18
N ILE A 88 1.89 -0.53 -13.27
CA ILE A 88 1.52 0.12 -14.55
C ILE A 88 2.08 1.51 -14.72
N ASP A 89 2.35 2.18 -13.59
CA ASP A 89 2.95 3.50 -13.57
C ASP A 89 3.62 3.76 -12.22
N SER A 90 4.52 4.73 -12.16
CA SER A 90 5.25 5.10 -10.96
C SER A 90 5.64 6.57 -10.98
N LYS A 91 5.47 7.28 -9.87
CA LYS A 91 5.80 8.70 -9.75
C LYS A 91 6.53 9.00 -8.44
N ASN A 92 7.54 9.87 -8.54
CA ASN A 92 8.13 10.52 -7.39
C ASN A 92 7.27 11.71 -7.01
N VAL A 93 6.82 11.73 -5.76
CA VAL A 93 5.90 12.74 -5.25
C VAL A 93 6.54 13.44 -4.06
N LYS A 94 6.67 14.76 -4.14
CA LYS A 94 7.06 15.57 -2.97
C LYS A 94 5.89 15.60 -1.98
N TYR A 95 6.12 15.05 -0.79
CA TYR A 95 5.16 14.99 0.30
C TYR A 95 5.84 15.37 1.61
N LYS A 96 5.33 16.45 2.24
CA LYS A 96 6.01 17.13 3.34
C LYS A 96 7.46 17.47 2.92
N ASP A 97 8.43 17.12 3.75
CA ASP A 97 9.86 17.36 3.51
C ASP A 97 10.56 16.20 2.80
N SER A 98 9.81 15.24 2.27
CA SER A 98 10.35 14.04 1.63
C SER A 98 9.85 13.86 0.19
N ILE A 99 10.61 13.10 -0.60
CA ILE A 99 10.15 12.57 -1.88
C ILE A 99 9.84 11.10 -1.67
N ILE A 100 8.61 10.69 -2.01
CA ILE A 100 8.20 9.29 -1.93
C ILE A 100 7.91 8.75 -3.34
N LEU A 101 8.34 7.51 -3.60
CA LEU A 101 7.96 6.79 -4.82
C LEU A 101 6.61 6.12 -4.59
N ILE A 102 5.66 6.40 -5.48
CA ILE A 102 4.33 5.78 -5.47
C ILE A 102 4.19 4.94 -6.73
N ASN A 103 3.90 3.65 -6.57
CA ASN A 103 3.62 2.72 -7.64
C ASN A 103 2.10 2.55 -7.79
N LYS A 104 1.57 2.80 -8.99
CA LYS A 104 0.20 2.43 -9.37
C LYS A 104 0.24 0.99 -9.91
N CYS A 105 -0.52 0.11 -9.29
CA CYS A 105 -0.47 -1.34 -9.50
C CYS A 105 -1.87 -1.90 -9.77
N PHE A 106 -1.95 -3.07 -10.39
CA PHE A 106 -3.19 -3.82 -10.60
C PHE A 106 -2.92 -5.33 -10.49
N PHE A 107 -3.95 -6.16 -10.33
CA PHE A 107 -3.79 -7.63 -10.32
C PHE A 107 -3.51 -8.17 -11.73
N GLU A 108 -2.47 -8.98 -11.88
CA GLU A 108 -2.03 -9.50 -13.18
C GLU A 108 -3.11 -10.36 -13.89
N ASN A 109 -3.86 -11.15 -13.12
CA ASN A 109 -4.92 -12.03 -13.61
C ASN A 109 -6.30 -11.52 -13.18
N LYS A 110 -6.98 -10.80 -14.09
CA LYS A 110 -8.34 -10.26 -13.89
C LYS A 110 -9.37 -11.39 -13.93
N VAL A 111 -9.72 -11.98 -12.79
CA VAL A 111 -10.81 -12.95 -12.72
C VAL A 111 -11.71 -12.65 -11.53
N GLY A 112 -12.88 -12.03 -11.80
CA GLY A 112 -13.99 -11.86 -10.85
C GLY A 112 -14.23 -10.42 -10.33
N ARG A 113 -15.46 -10.16 -9.87
CA ARG A 113 -15.86 -8.91 -9.19
C ARG A 113 -14.98 -8.64 -7.97
N GLY A 114 -14.52 -7.40 -7.81
CA GLY A 114 -13.69 -6.98 -6.67
C GLY A 114 -12.17 -7.19 -6.86
N TYR A 115 -11.73 -7.76 -7.99
CA TYR A 115 -10.31 -7.81 -8.38
C TYR A 115 -9.94 -6.75 -9.42
N GLU A 116 -10.90 -5.95 -9.83
CA GLU A 116 -10.68 -4.81 -10.70
C GLU A 116 -10.44 -3.57 -9.84
N MET A 117 -9.24 -3.46 -9.27
CA MET A 117 -8.83 -2.26 -8.55
C MET A 117 -7.41 -1.81 -8.91
N ASN A 118 -7.22 -0.49 -8.95
CA ASN A 118 -5.89 0.10 -8.90
C ASN A 118 -5.46 0.19 -7.43
N LEU A 119 -4.23 -0.21 -7.14
CA LEU A 119 -3.60 -0.05 -5.83
C LEU A 119 -2.45 0.94 -5.96
N PHE A 120 -2.36 1.88 -5.03
CA PHE A 120 -1.29 2.85 -4.99
C PHE A 120 -0.46 2.63 -3.75
N ILE A 121 0.79 2.23 -3.99
CA ILE A 121 1.65 1.66 -2.97
C ILE A 121 2.91 2.49 -2.90
N ASN A 122 3.34 2.80 -1.68
CA ASN A 122 4.71 3.17 -1.39
C ASN A 122 5.37 2.03 -0.62
N ARG A 123 6.61 1.68 -0.97
CA ARG A 123 7.25 0.50 -0.38
C ARG A 123 7.56 0.63 1.11
N ASP A 124 7.77 1.84 1.59
CA ASP A 124 8.14 2.09 2.98
C ASP A 124 6.91 2.29 3.87
N LYS A 125 5.84 2.84 3.29
CA LYS A 125 4.62 3.29 3.97
C LYS A 125 3.43 2.33 3.78
N GLY A 126 3.50 1.45 2.79
CA GLY A 126 2.47 0.48 2.48
C GLY A 126 1.45 0.98 1.44
N LEU A 127 0.21 0.56 1.61
CA LEU A 127 -0.92 0.92 0.76
C LEU A 127 -1.34 2.33 1.12
N LEU A 128 -1.45 3.20 0.12
CA LEU A 128 -1.86 4.59 0.30
C LEU A 128 -3.34 4.74 -0.04
N PHE A 129 -3.74 4.21 -1.19
CA PHE A 129 -5.11 4.28 -1.69
C PHE A 129 -5.43 3.10 -2.63
N THR A 130 -6.71 2.73 -2.72
CA THR A 130 -7.21 1.80 -3.73
C THR A 130 -8.38 2.40 -4.48
N GLU A 131 -8.49 2.15 -5.77
CA GLU A 131 -9.59 2.59 -6.64
C GLU A 131 -10.28 1.36 -7.23
N SER A 132 -11.58 1.18 -6.99
CA SER A 132 -12.39 0.20 -7.72
C SER A 132 -12.64 0.67 -9.15
N LEU A 133 -12.31 -0.18 -10.12
CA LEU A 133 -12.56 0.02 -11.54
C LEU A 133 -14.01 -0.30 -11.95
N ASP A 134 -14.78 -0.94 -11.07
CA ASP A 134 -16.16 -1.32 -11.33
C ASP A 134 -17.15 -0.22 -10.91
N TYR A 135 -16.95 0.42 -9.76
CA TYR A 135 -17.95 1.31 -9.15
C TYR A 135 -17.40 2.62 -8.55
N GLY A 136 -16.13 2.96 -8.81
CA GLY A 136 -15.55 4.24 -8.39
C GLY A 136 -15.27 4.37 -6.89
N LEU A 137 -15.32 3.26 -6.15
CA LEU A 137 -15.01 3.21 -4.72
C LEU A 137 -13.52 3.52 -4.48
N MET A 138 -13.21 4.45 -3.57
CA MET A 138 -11.82 4.79 -3.24
C MET A 138 -11.49 4.68 -1.75
N THR A 139 -10.67 3.72 -1.39
CA THR A 139 -10.28 3.49 0.01
C THR A 139 -9.00 4.26 0.31
N GLU A 140 -9.01 5.14 1.33
CA GLU A 140 -7.82 5.89 1.78
C GLU A 140 -7.27 5.26 3.07
N TYR A 141 -6.09 4.66 2.97
CA TYR A 141 -5.40 4.07 4.12
C TYR A 141 -4.64 5.21 4.83
N ASP A 142 -5.39 6.07 5.54
CA ASP A 142 -4.95 7.36 6.11
C ASP A 142 -3.93 7.20 7.27
N ILE A 143 -2.70 6.82 6.94
CA ILE A 143 -1.59 6.69 7.90
C ILE A 143 -0.97 8.07 8.21
N GLU A 144 -1.09 9.07 7.32
CA GLU A 144 -0.34 10.33 7.43
C GLU A 144 -0.97 11.61 6.84
N LYS A 145 -2.26 11.65 6.45
CA LYS A 145 -2.90 12.69 5.60
C LYS A 145 -2.63 12.54 4.10
N TYR A 146 -2.72 11.32 3.56
CA TYR A 146 -2.49 11.07 2.13
C TYR A 146 -3.59 11.62 1.20
N HIS A 147 -4.69 12.14 1.76
CA HIS A 147 -5.74 12.83 1.00
C HIS A 147 -5.20 13.98 0.11
N GLU A 148 -4.09 14.62 0.49
CA GLU A 148 -3.44 15.64 -0.35
C GLU A 148 -2.79 15.04 -1.61
N ILE A 149 -2.15 13.88 -1.47
CA ILE A 149 -1.57 13.15 -2.61
C ILE A 149 -2.69 12.68 -3.52
N HIS A 150 -3.71 12.07 -2.91
CA HIS A 150 -4.88 11.61 -3.63
C HIS A 150 -5.54 12.76 -4.42
N LYS A 151 -5.77 13.93 -3.80
CA LYS A 151 -6.27 15.13 -4.49
C LYS A 151 -5.43 15.49 -5.71
N LYS A 152 -4.10 15.48 -5.60
CA LYS A 152 -3.20 15.78 -6.74
C LYS A 152 -3.29 14.74 -7.86
N ILE A 153 -3.54 13.47 -7.53
CA ILE A 153 -3.75 12.40 -8.52
C ILE A 153 -5.09 12.60 -9.23
N ALA A 154 -6.15 12.79 -8.47
CA ALA A 154 -7.50 13.05 -8.98
C ALA A 154 -7.53 14.30 -9.89
N LEU A 155 -6.71 15.30 -9.58
CA LEU A 155 -6.51 16.51 -10.37
C LEU A 155 -5.54 16.39 -11.55
N ARG A 156 -5.01 15.19 -11.81
CA ARG A 156 -4.00 14.92 -12.84
C ARG A 156 -2.70 15.73 -12.68
N GLN A 157 -2.45 16.31 -11.51
CA GLN A 157 -1.27 17.11 -11.23
C GLN A 157 0.00 16.26 -11.09
N LEU A 158 -0.15 14.97 -10.76
CA LEU A 158 0.98 14.03 -10.68
C LEU A 158 1.20 13.23 -11.97
N GLY A 159 0.30 13.37 -12.96
CA GLY A 159 0.43 12.75 -14.28
C GLY A 159 0.54 11.22 -14.26
N PHE A 160 -0.14 10.54 -13.33
CA PHE A 160 -0.30 9.09 -13.41
C PHE A 160 -1.12 8.73 -14.66
N LYS A 161 -0.89 7.54 -15.24
CA LYS A 161 -1.76 6.98 -16.27
C LYS A 161 -3.20 6.95 -15.75
N ASP A 162 -4.10 7.60 -16.48
CA ASP A 162 -5.47 7.86 -16.05
C ASP A 162 -6.21 6.57 -15.64
N GLY A 163 -6.86 6.62 -14.47
CA GLY A 163 -7.96 5.73 -14.12
C GLY A 163 -9.30 6.22 -14.67
N LYS A 164 -10.28 5.33 -14.81
CA LYS A 164 -11.62 5.69 -15.34
C LYS A 164 -12.35 6.70 -14.46
N TYR A 165 -12.10 6.70 -13.14
CA TYR A 165 -12.90 7.45 -12.18
C TYR A 165 -12.14 8.53 -11.40
N GLU A 166 -10.80 8.56 -11.43
CA GLU A 166 -9.97 9.54 -10.71
C GLU A 166 -10.41 11.02 -10.92
N LEU A 167 -10.73 11.41 -12.16
CA LEU A 167 -11.15 12.79 -12.45
C LEU A 167 -12.60 13.09 -11.99
N GLN A 168 -13.50 12.12 -12.17
CA GLN A 168 -14.90 12.25 -11.72
C GLN A 168 -14.95 12.38 -10.20
N PHE A 169 -14.10 11.60 -9.53
CA PHE A 169 -13.87 11.66 -8.11
C PHE A 169 -13.46 13.05 -7.63
N ALA A 170 -12.46 13.65 -8.29
CA ALA A 170 -11.93 14.97 -7.93
C ALA A 170 -13.02 16.05 -7.93
N LYS A 171 -13.85 16.06 -8.98
CA LYS A 171 -14.90 17.06 -9.19
C LYS A 171 -16.00 17.00 -8.13
N MET A 172 -16.34 15.81 -7.64
CA MET A 172 -17.39 15.64 -6.63
C MET A 172 -16.92 15.98 -5.21
N ASN A 173 -15.64 15.74 -4.90
CA ASN A 173 -15.14 15.78 -3.51
C ASN A 173 -14.28 16.98 -3.15
N TYR A 174 -13.83 17.73 -4.15
CA TYR A 174 -13.11 18.97 -3.95
C TYR A 174 -13.91 20.08 -4.65
N PRO A 175 -15.03 20.53 -4.07
CA PRO A 175 -15.93 21.52 -4.68
C PRO A 175 -15.23 22.84 -5.02
N GLU A 176 -14.11 23.15 -4.35
CA GLU A 176 -13.21 24.24 -4.71
C GLU A 176 -12.65 24.16 -6.15
N LEU A 177 -12.76 23.00 -6.81
CA LEU A 177 -12.39 22.77 -8.19
C LEU A 177 -13.46 23.13 -9.20
N ASN A 178 -14.73 23.22 -8.78
CA ASN A 178 -15.85 23.52 -9.67
C ASN A 178 -16.04 25.04 -9.89
N ASN A 179 -15.26 25.86 -9.19
CA ASN A 179 -15.31 27.33 -9.25
C ASN A 179 -14.11 27.94 -10.01
N LYS A 180 -13.50 27.20 -10.95
CA LYS A 180 -12.47 27.71 -11.86
C LYS A 180 -12.89 27.57 -13.32
#